data_AF-A0A2I1BUU6-F1
#
_entry.id   AF-A0A2I1BUU6-F1
#
_cell.length_a   1.000
_cell.length_b   1.000
_cell.length_c   1.000
_cell.angle_alpha   90.00
_cell.angle_beta   90.00
_cell.angle_gamma   90.00
#
_symmetry.space_group_name_H-M   'P 1'
#
loop_
_entity.id
_entity.type
_entity.pdbx_description
1 polymer ?
#
loop_
_entity_poly.entity_id
_entity_poly.type
_entity_poly.pdbx_seq_one_letter_code
_entity_poly.pdbx_strand_id
1 'polypeptide(L)'
;MAEAIQWLVKNPEQKMRDAKIFSPEDYHQIAQWDNKSHFDQVDDQIIDVLIDQHALSNPTAAAIHSWDGDLTYAELKSLSLKLAAQLQSLGVCPGDMVPLCMEKSLWAIVAVLAVIKSGAAFVPLEALQPKRRLEGIIDRVHGRVVLASPVHAAGLESAERTVVRRTASSTAYILFTSGSTGRPKGCIMNHSALTGFAAHALPLQITRTSRVLHFASYSVHASLIEIFCTLSVGATLCIPTHHDRMNDLQGSINRMGVTWTTMTPSTLRTLDTRDLRSAEAIPKNAYEIFQGGFRLLIGYGMTEWGGILSAQKPGTRDTRNIGEAFLGSVWLVESDDHNQLAPVGAVGELLIEGPYLTRGYLDDEEKTAEALVVGPKWLRQFRGDAYLQRRLYKTGDLAQYEPDGTLRYVSRKDNQVKLRGYRIELEEVEYHLRESWDGMEHDAVLLADVVVSAEDSASPSLMAFIHDKGASTAKDSSLFMEPDEQFHLRARKAESKLREQLPGHMVPTVYIPLSYVPMTVSRKIDRRAIRTQAATLSQHQLLRYRTEPQTGENERAKPSSMTELALHRMFALLLDLEPTDIGVDDSFYALGGHSIGAMQLVSMCQEENIPLTVQDLFEKETIAGLAEAVERNRLN
;
A
#
# COMPACT_ATOMS: atom_id res chain seq x y z
N MET A 1 -8.81 -33.86 -12.65
CA MET A 1 -8.01 -34.78 -13.50
C MET A 1 -8.87 -35.69 -14.38
N ALA A 2 -9.85 -36.43 -13.84
CA ALA A 2 -10.69 -37.33 -14.63
C ALA A 2 -11.42 -36.64 -15.81
N GLU A 3 -12.02 -35.47 -15.59
CA GLU A 3 -12.67 -34.67 -16.65
C GLU A 3 -11.70 -34.28 -17.79
N ALA A 4 -10.48 -33.84 -17.46
CA ALA A 4 -9.47 -33.51 -18.47
C ALA A 4 -9.11 -34.72 -19.35
N ILE A 5 -8.99 -35.92 -18.75
CA ILE A 5 -8.74 -37.17 -19.50
C ILE A 5 -9.95 -37.52 -20.37
N GLN A 6 -11.18 -37.42 -19.85
CA GLN A 6 -12.38 -37.65 -20.65
C GLN A 6 -12.53 -36.67 -21.81
N TRP A 7 -12.23 -35.39 -21.59
CA TRP A 7 -12.31 -34.36 -22.63
C TRP A 7 -11.28 -34.61 -23.72
N LEU A 8 -10.03 -34.93 -23.35
CA LEU A 8 -8.95 -35.31 -24.27
C LEU A 8 -9.33 -36.49 -25.18
N VAL A 9 -9.88 -37.56 -24.59
CA VAL A 9 -10.31 -38.76 -25.33
C VAL A 9 -11.49 -38.45 -26.28
N LYS A 10 -12.39 -37.54 -25.89
CA LYS A 10 -13.56 -37.16 -26.69
C LYS A 10 -13.26 -36.10 -27.77
N ASN A 11 -12.21 -35.29 -27.62
CA ASN A 11 -11.92 -34.12 -28.46
C ASN A 11 -10.43 -34.05 -28.91
N PRO A 12 -9.85 -35.10 -29.50
CA PRO A 12 -8.40 -35.16 -29.80
C PRO A 12 -7.90 -34.07 -30.76
N GLU A 13 -8.78 -33.52 -31.61
CA GLU A 13 -8.46 -32.49 -32.62
C GLU A 13 -8.76 -31.05 -32.14
N GLN A 14 -9.27 -30.85 -30.93
CA GLN A 14 -9.55 -29.50 -30.39
C GLN A 14 -8.33 -28.93 -29.66
N LYS A 15 -8.23 -27.60 -29.59
CA LYS A 15 -7.11 -26.96 -28.88
C LYS A 15 -7.29 -27.15 -27.38
N MET A 16 -6.22 -27.52 -26.68
CA MET A 16 -6.24 -27.72 -25.21
C MET A 16 -6.84 -26.57 -24.41
N ARG A 17 -6.67 -25.32 -24.87
CA ARG A 17 -7.23 -24.13 -24.22
C ARG A 17 -8.76 -24.04 -24.28
N ASP A 18 -9.39 -24.79 -25.19
CA ASP A 18 -10.84 -24.82 -25.37
C ASP A 18 -11.48 -25.91 -24.46
N ALA A 19 -10.66 -26.63 -23.68
CA ALA A 19 -11.08 -27.67 -22.74
C ALA A 19 -11.72 -27.09 -21.48
N LYS A 20 -12.97 -27.50 -21.22
CA LYS A 20 -13.70 -27.12 -20.00
C LYS A 20 -13.51 -28.21 -18.95
N ILE A 21 -12.63 -27.95 -17.98
CA ILE A 21 -12.17 -28.94 -16.99
C ILE A 21 -12.92 -28.81 -15.66
N PHE A 22 -13.62 -27.69 -15.43
CA PHE A 22 -14.46 -27.44 -14.25
C PHE A 22 -15.58 -28.47 -14.12
N SER A 23 -15.57 -29.25 -13.04
CA SER A 23 -16.45 -30.41 -12.84
C SER A 23 -17.66 -30.11 -11.95
N PRO A 24 -18.66 -31.01 -11.91
CA PRO A 24 -19.75 -30.93 -10.94
C PRO A 24 -19.26 -30.97 -9.48
N GLU A 25 -18.17 -31.67 -9.19
CA GLU A 25 -17.55 -31.70 -7.86
C GLU A 25 -16.92 -30.36 -7.50
N ASP A 26 -16.22 -29.71 -8.43
CA ASP A 26 -15.70 -28.33 -8.26
C ASP A 26 -16.84 -27.38 -7.88
N TYR A 27 -17.96 -27.44 -8.61
CA TYR A 27 -19.17 -26.66 -8.32
C TYR A 27 -19.70 -26.92 -6.90
N HIS A 28 -19.90 -28.18 -6.51
CA HIS A 28 -20.43 -28.50 -5.19
C HIS A 28 -19.48 -28.06 -4.06
N GLN A 29 -18.17 -28.17 -4.25
CA GLN A 29 -17.18 -27.77 -3.26
C GLN A 29 -17.12 -26.24 -3.09
N ILE A 30 -17.10 -25.49 -4.20
CA ILE A 30 -17.16 -24.02 -4.17
C ILE A 30 -18.50 -23.56 -3.57
N ALA A 31 -19.63 -24.17 -3.93
CA ALA A 31 -20.93 -23.84 -3.36
C ALA A 31 -21.00 -24.10 -1.84
N GLN A 32 -20.36 -25.15 -1.33
CA GLN A 32 -20.26 -25.41 0.11
C GLN A 32 -19.42 -24.36 0.86
N TRP A 33 -18.36 -23.84 0.23
CA TRP A 33 -17.55 -22.77 0.80
C TRP A 33 -18.26 -21.42 0.77
N ASP A 34 -18.89 -21.10 -0.36
CA ASP A 34 -19.61 -19.86 -0.62
C ASP A 34 -20.88 -19.69 0.24
N ASN A 35 -21.58 -20.78 0.58
CA ASN A 35 -22.80 -20.75 1.40
C ASN A 35 -22.57 -20.29 2.86
N LYS A 36 -21.32 -19.96 3.24
CA LYS A 36 -20.97 -19.28 4.51
C LYS A 36 -21.08 -17.75 4.41
N SER A 37 -21.11 -17.19 3.20
CA SER A 37 -21.02 -15.75 2.94
C SER A 37 -22.41 -15.10 2.95
N HIS A 38 -22.85 -14.60 4.10
CA HIS A 38 -24.15 -13.92 4.24
C HIS A 38 -24.01 -12.40 4.02
N PHE A 39 -24.30 -11.91 2.81
CA PHE A 39 -24.25 -10.48 2.46
C PHE A 39 -25.44 -9.96 1.65
N ASP A 40 -26.50 -10.77 1.49
CA ASP A 40 -27.75 -10.31 0.85
C ASP A 40 -28.58 -9.36 1.74
N GLN A 41 -28.17 -9.17 2.99
CA GLN A 41 -28.57 -8.05 3.83
C GLN A 41 -27.39 -7.08 3.92
N VAL A 42 -27.38 -6.08 3.04
CA VAL A 42 -26.59 -4.86 3.27
C VAL A 42 -27.27 -4.11 4.39
N ASP A 43 -26.53 -3.83 5.46
CA ASP A 43 -27.07 -3.02 6.54
C ASP A 43 -27.20 -1.56 6.05
N ASP A 44 -28.43 -1.04 5.99
CA ASP A 44 -28.72 0.35 5.60
C ASP A 44 -28.19 1.38 6.62
N GLN A 45 -27.60 0.92 7.72
CA GLN A 45 -26.90 1.75 8.68
C GLN A 45 -25.77 2.57 8.03
N ILE A 46 -25.58 3.77 8.57
CA ILE A 46 -24.54 4.71 8.14
C ILE A 46 -23.50 4.80 9.26
N ILE A 47 -22.21 4.79 8.90
CA ILE A 47 -21.11 4.63 9.85
C ILE A 47 -21.08 5.69 10.96
N ASP A 48 -21.49 6.92 10.66
CA ASP A 48 -21.50 8.01 11.65
C ASP A 48 -22.68 7.92 12.62
N VAL A 49 -23.77 7.24 12.23
CA VAL A 49 -24.89 6.88 13.11
C VAL A 49 -24.47 5.77 14.06
N LEU A 50 -23.75 4.74 13.57
CA LEU A 50 -23.17 3.68 14.41
C LEU A 50 -22.24 4.26 15.49
N ILE A 51 -21.35 5.20 15.11
CA ILE A 51 -20.46 5.89 16.05
C ILE A 51 -21.26 6.76 17.03
N ASP A 52 -22.27 7.48 16.55
CA ASP A 52 -23.12 8.35 17.38
C ASP A 52 -24.01 7.61 18.38
N GLN A 53 -24.25 6.30 18.21
CA GLN A 53 -24.93 5.45 19.19
C GLN A 53 -24.09 5.27 20.47
N HIS A 54 -22.76 5.14 20.35
CA HIS A 54 -21.86 5.06 21.51
C HIS A 54 -21.82 6.38 22.30
N ALA A 55 -21.91 7.51 21.62
CA ALA A 55 -22.08 8.83 22.25
C ALA A 55 -23.41 9.00 23.01
N LEU A 56 -24.41 8.13 22.77
CA LEU A 56 -25.67 8.11 23.50
C LEU A 56 -25.69 7.05 24.62
N SER A 57 -25.12 5.86 24.37
CA SER A 57 -25.14 4.73 25.30
C SER A 57 -24.01 4.75 26.33
N ASN A 58 -22.85 5.31 25.99
CA ASN A 58 -21.69 5.44 26.85
C ASN A 58 -20.91 6.75 26.57
N PRO A 59 -21.54 7.92 26.81
CA PRO A 59 -21.02 9.23 26.39
C PRO A 59 -19.61 9.54 26.88
N THR A 60 -19.23 9.03 28.05
CA THR A 60 -17.94 9.30 28.72
C THR A 60 -16.84 8.28 28.38
N ALA A 61 -17.10 7.29 27.53
CA ALA A 61 -16.06 6.37 27.07
C ALA A 61 -15.04 7.10 26.19
N ALA A 62 -13.76 6.75 26.30
CA ALA A 62 -12.69 7.30 25.48
C ALA A 62 -12.79 6.80 24.03
N ALA A 63 -13.05 7.72 23.10
CA ALA A 63 -13.06 7.44 21.67
C ALA A 63 -11.68 7.63 21.04
N ILE A 64 -10.99 8.73 21.40
CA ILE A 64 -9.65 9.07 20.92
C ILE A 64 -8.72 9.25 22.11
N HIS A 65 -7.51 8.70 22.00
CA HIS A 65 -6.38 8.98 22.87
C HIS A 65 -5.20 9.42 21.99
N SER A 66 -4.97 10.73 21.87
CA SER A 66 -3.94 11.28 20.97
C SER A 66 -2.90 12.11 21.71
N TRP A 67 -1.77 12.32 21.06
CA TRP A 67 -0.72 13.21 21.51
C TRP A 67 -1.17 14.67 21.67
N ASP A 68 -2.17 15.11 20.90
CA ASP A 68 -2.74 16.45 20.97
C ASP A 68 -4.00 16.55 21.86
N GLY A 69 -4.38 15.44 22.52
CA GLY A 69 -5.46 15.38 23.50
C GLY A 69 -6.32 14.10 23.45
N ASP A 70 -7.18 13.97 24.44
CA ASP A 70 -8.19 12.91 24.55
C ASP A 70 -9.57 13.42 24.12
N LEU A 71 -10.40 12.54 23.56
CA LEU A 71 -11.82 12.81 23.33
C LEU A 71 -12.69 11.63 23.79
N THR A 72 -13.74 11.94 24.54
CA THR A 72 -14.86 11.00 24.76
C THR A 72 -15.75 10.90 23.52
N TYR A 73 -16.59 9.85 23.44
CA TYR A 73 -17.58 9.71 22.36
C TYR A 73 -18.55 10.89 22.28
N ALA A 74 -18.97 11.46 23.43
CA ALA A 74 -19.82 12.65 23.44
C ALA A 74 -19.11 13.90 22.87
N GLU A 75 -17.83 14.10 23.20
CA GLU A 75 -17.06 15.23 22.69
C GLU A 75 -16.73 15.08 21.21
N LEU A 76 -16.33 13.88 20.76
CA LEU A 76 -16.09 13.57 19.35
C LEU A 76 -17.33 13.84 18.49
N LYS A 77 -18.52 13.44 18.95
CA LYS A 77 -19.80 13.75 18.31
C LYS A 77 -20.08 15.26 18.31
N SER A 78 -19.90 15.94 19.43
CA SER A 78 -20.13 17.39 19.57
C SER A 78 -19.23 18.21 18.63
N LEU A 79 -17.94 17.89 18.57
CA LEU A 79 -16.96 18.58 17.72
C LEU A 79 -17.19 18.29 16.24
N SER A 80 -17.40 17.03 15.86
CA SER A 80 -17.66 16.67 14.45
C SER A 80 -18.97 17.24 13.92
N LEU A 81 -20.03 17.33 14.74
CA LEU A 81 -21.28 18.02 14.37
C LEU A 81 -21.09 19.52 14.19
N LYS A 82 -20.34 20.20 15.08
CA LYS A 82 -20.03 21.63 14.95
C LYS A 82 -19.26 21.93 13.66
N LEU A 83 -18.22 21.14 13.37
CA LEU A 83 -17.43 21.29 12.15
C LEU A 83 -18.25 20.93 10.90
N ALA A 84 -19.13 19.92 10.96
CA ALA A 84 -20.04 19.60 9.85
C ALA A 84 -20.99 20.76 9.52
N ALA A 85 -21.55 21.42 10.54
CA ALA A 85 -22.38 22.61 10.36
C ALA A 85 -21.58 23.80 9.79
N GLN A 86 -20.31 23.95 10.17
CA GLN A 86 -19.41 24.95 9.58
C GLN A 86 -19.05 24.64 8.12
N LEU A 87 -18.80 23.38 7.76
CA LEU A 87 -18.60 22.97 6.37
C LEU A 87 -19.84 23.30 5.53
N GLN A 88 -21.05 23.01 6.04
CA GLN A 88 -22.31 23.37 5.39
C GLN A 88 -22.49 24.89 5.25
N SER A 89 -22.09 25.69 6.23
CA SER A 89 -22.14 27.17 6.13
C SER A 89 -21.11 27.75 5.14
N LEU A 90 -20.01 27.03 4.90
CA LEU A 90 -19.05 27.28 3.83
C LEU A 90 -19.50 26.73 2.45
N GLY A 91 -20.71 26.17 2.35
CA GLY A 91 -21.30 25.71 1.10
C GLY A 91 -20.99 24.26 0.71
N VAL A 92 -20.39 23.46 1.60
CA VAL A 92 -20.19 22.02 1.36
C VAL A 92 -21.53 21.29 1.33
N CYS A 93 -21.77 20.62 0.22
CA CYS A 93 -23.02 19.96 -0.11
C CYS A 93 -22.90 18.42 -0.06
N PRO A 94 -24.01 17.68 0.07
CA PRO A 94 -24.01 16.25 -0.18
C PRO A 94 -23.57 15.88 -1.58
N GLY A 95 -22.55 15.02 -1.66
CA GLY A 95 -21.90 14.62 -2.91
C GLY A 95 -20.64 15.42 -3.28
N ASP A 96 -20.37 16.56 -2.63
CA ASP A 96 -19.09 17.25 -2.80
C ASP A 96 -17.92 16.39 -2.29
N MET A 97 -16.72 16.67 -2.78
CA MET A 97 -15.47 16.02 -2.37
C MET A 97 -14.62 17.03 -1.59
N VAL A 98 -14.26 16.70 -0.36
CA VAL A 98 -13.51 17.59 0.55
C VAL A 98 -12.13 16.98 0.82
N PRO A 99 -11.06 17.54 0.25
CA PRO A 99 -9.70 17.11 0.56
C PRO A 99 -9.30 17.41 2.00
N LEU A 100 -8.59 16.46 2.61
CA LEU A 100 -8.08 16.55 3.98
C LEU A 100 -6.55 16.49 3.96
N CYS A 101 -5.87 17.61 4.19
CA CYS A 101 -4.40 17.71 4.22
C CYS A 101 -3.94 17.96 5.67
N MET A 102 -3.92 16.90 6.48
CA MET A 102 -3.70 16.98 7.92
C MET A 102 -2.78 15.86 8.42
N GLU A 103 -1.88 16.20 9.34
CA GLU A 103 -1.13 15.23 10.13
C GLU A 103 -2.05 14.44 11.08
N LYS A 104 -1.54 13.27 11.52
CA LYS A 104 -2.22 12.42 12.51
C LYS A 104 -2.43 13.17 13.82
N SER A 105 -3.69 13.37 14.17
CA SER A 105 -4.17 14.19 15.28
C SER A 105 -5.60 13.76 15.65
N LEU A 106 -6.09 14.13 16.83
CA LEU A 106 -7.53 14.00 17.12
C LEU A 106 -8.37 14.84 16.15
N TRP A 107 -7.85 16.00 15.72
CA TRP A 107 -8.53 16.91 14.81
C TRP A 107 -8.73 16.33 13.40
N ALA A 108 -7.78 15.54 12.89
CA ALA A 108 -7.96 14.83 11.62
C ALA A 108 -9.14 13.84 11.67
N ILE A 109 -9.37 13.17 12.81
CA ILE A 109 -10.52 12.28 12.98
C ILE A 109 -11.84 13.07 13.12
N VAL A 110 -11.81 14.20 13.85
CA VAL A 110 -12.94 15.15 13.89
C VAL A 110 -13.29 15.65 12.48
N ALA A 111 -12.30 15.96 11.64
CA ALA A 111 -12.47 16.40 10.26
C ALA A 111 -13.06 15.30 9.36
N VAL A 112 -12.53 14.07 9.42
CA VAL A 112 -13.10 12.91 8.71
C VAL A 112 -14.57 12.73 9.07
N LEU A 113 -14.91 12.69 10.37
CA LEU A 113 -16.29 12.53 10.81
C LEU A 113 -17.17 13.74 10.47
N ALA A 114 -16.63 14.97 10.46
CA ALA A 114 -17.37 16.17 10.08
C ALA A 114 -17.74 16.17 8.58
N VAL A 115 -16.81 15.78 7.71
CA VAL A 115 -17.09 15.59 6.27
C VAL A 115 -18.12 14.47 6.10
N ILE A 116 -17.90 13.32 6.76
CA ILE A 116 -18.85 12.19 6.77
C ILE A 116 -20.20 12.58 7.36
N LYS A 117 -20.35 13.59 8.22
CA LYS A 117 -21.65 14.09 8.72
C LYS A 117 -22.27 15.16 7.82
N SER A 118 -21.47 16.00 7.17
CA SER A 118 -21.91 17.17 6.39
C SER A 118 -22.78 16.82 5.17
N GLY A 119 -22.45 15.75 4.47
CA GLY A 119 -22.89 15.59 3.08
C GLY A 119 -21.83 14.90 2.22
N ALA A 120 -20.62 15.43 2.32
CA ALA A 120 -19.55 15.18 1.38
C ALA A 120 -18.84 13.82 1.56
N ALA A 121 -17.99 13.53 0.59
CA ALA A 121 -16.97 12.49 0.62
C ALA A 121 -15.61 13.10 1.04
N PHE A 122 -14.86 12.43 1.90
CA PHE A 122 -13.51 12.89 2.25
C PHE A 122 -12.46 12.33 1.29
N VAL A 123 -11.44 13.15 0.99
CA VAL A 123 -10.32 12.77 0.12
C VAL A 123 -9.02 12.96 0.91
N PRO A 124 -8.48 11.91 1.56
CA PRO A 124 -7.29 12.05 2.39
C PRO A 124 -6.03 12.31 1.55
N LEU A 125 -5.36 13.41 1.85
CA LEU A 125 -4.10 13.82 1.25
C LEU A 125 -2.97 13.59 2.26
N GLU A 126 -1.92 12.90 1.86
CA GLU A 126 -0.70 12.77 2.66
C GLU A 126 0.14 14.05 2.45
N ALA A 127 0.21 14.90 3.47
CA ALA A 127 0.82 16.23 3.38
C ALA A 127 2.32 16.23 3.02
N LEU A 128 2.99 15.08 3.16
CA LEU A 128 4.38 14.86 2.76
C LEU A 128 4.56 14.51 1.26
N GLN A 129 3.49 14.41 0.47
CA GLN A 129 3.60 14.22 -0.99
C GLN A 129 4.01 15.51 -1.72
N PRO A 130 4.64 15.43 -2.92
CA PRO A 130 5.03 16.62 -3.68
C PRO A 130 3.84 17.55 -3.98
N LYS A 131 4.04 18.87 -3.84
CA LYS A 131 2.97 19.89 -3.98
C LYS A 131 2.17 19.74 -5.28
N ARG A 132 2.85 19.55 -6.43
CA ARG A 132 2.20 19.34 -7.74
C ARG A 132 1.26 18.14 -7.78
N ARG A 133 1.60 17.07 -7.05
CA ARG A 133 0.77 15.86 -6.95
C ARG A 133 -0.48 16.12 -6.09
N LEU A 134 -0.33 16.88 -5.00
CA LEU A 134 -1.46 17.30 -4.17
C LEU A 134 -2.41 18.24 -4.92
N GLU A 135 -1.87 19.26 -5.59
CA GLU A 135 -2.63 20.17 -6.47
C GLU A 135 -3.40 19.39 -7.55
N GLY A 136 -2.72 18.50 -8.28
CA GLY A 136 -3.37 17.68 -9.30
C GLY A 136 -4.42 16.68 -8.79
N ILE A 137 -4.43 16.36 -7.50
CA ILE A 137 -5.53 15.61 -6.86
C ILE A 137 -6.69 16.54 -6.51
N ILE A 138 -6.40 17.70 -5.90
CA ILE A 138 -7.40 18.72 -5.52
C ILE A 138 -8.19 19.20 -6.75
N ASP A 139 -7.48 19.50 -7.85
CA ASP A 139 -8.08 19.93 -9.11
C ASP A 139 -9.06 18.88 -9.67
N ARG A 140 -8.68 17.60 -9.61
CA ARG A 140 -9.47 16.49 -10.15
C ARG A 140 -10.71 16.15 -9.34
N VAL A 141 -10.66 16.27 -8.01
CA VAL A 141 -11.87 16.12 -7.18
C VAL A 141 -12.71 17.40 -7.15
N HIS A 142 -12.29 18.44 -7.88
CA HIS A 142 -12.87 19.78 -7.86
C HIS A 142 -13.04 20.29 -6.42
N GLY A 143 -11.99 20.11 -5.61
CA GLY A 143 -12.01 20.27 -4.15
C GLY A 143 -12.15 21.72 -3.70
N ARG A 144 -13.37 22.24 -3.70
CA ARG A 144 -13.73 23.64 -3.38
C ARG A 144 -13.32 24.09 -1.98
N VAL A 145 -13.40 23.18 -1.02
CA VAL A 145 -13.04 23.39 0.38
C VAL A 145 -12.03 22.31 0.73
N VAL A 146 -10.83 22.72 1.13
CA VAL A 146 -9.80 21.83 1.67
C VAL A 146 -9.71 22.08 3.17
N LEU A 147 -9.82 21.02 3.97
CA LEU A 147 -9.46 21.09 5.38
C LEU A 147 -7.97 20.77 5.51
N ALA A 148 -7.22 21.70 6.09
CA ALA A 148 -5.80 21.54 6.37
C ALA A 148 -5.52 21.88 7.83
N SER A 149 -4.46 21.31 8.40
CA SER A 149 -3.93 21.77 9.68
C SER A 149 -3.27 23.14 9.51
N PRO A 150 -3.05 23.92 10.60
CA PRO A 150 -2.38 25.22 10.51
C PRO A 150 -1.00 25.17 9.82
N VAL A 151 -0.29 24.05 9.93
CA VAL A 151 1.02 23.82 9.30
C VAL A 151 0.90 23.62 7.78
N HIS A 152 -0.23 23.11 7.29
CA HIS A 152 -0.46 22.76 5.89
C HIS A 152 -1.43 23.71 5.15
N ALA A 153 -1.97 24.73 5.83
CA ALA A 153 -2.96 25.66 5.27
C ALA A 153 -2.40 26.71 4.28
N ALA A 154 -1.08 26.86 4.18
CA ALA A 154 -0.46 27.89 3.34
C ALA A 154 -0.43 27.52 1.84
N GLY A 155 -1.46 27.97 1.08
CA GLY A 155 -1.37 28.11 -0.38
C GLY A 155 -2.48 27.48 -1.23
N LEU A 156 -3.76 27.60 -0.83
CA LEU A 156 -4.94 27.09 -1.57
C LEU A 156 -6.09 28.12 -1.58
N GLU A 157 -6.77 28.31 -2.72
CA GLU A 157 -7.89 29.25 -2.93
C GLU A 157 -9.10 28.55 -3.62
N SER A 158 -10.32 29.13 -3.59
CA SER A 158 -11.60 28.40 -3.77
C SER A 158 -12.62 28.95 -4.80
N ALA A 159 -13.65 28.15 -5.14
CA ALA A 159 -14.80 28.50 -6.01
C ALA A 159 -16.07 27.61 -5.75
N GLU A 160 -17.25 27.95 -6.31
CA GLU A 160 -18.61 27.39 -5.99
C GLU A 160 -19.18 26.36 -7.02
N ARG A 161 -20.39 25.72 -6.98
CA ARG A 161 -21.53 25.49 -6.03
C ARG A 161 -22.32 24.19 -6.42
N THR A 162 -23.30 23.75 -5.59
CA THR A 162 -24.65 23.14 -5.90
C THR A 162 -25.00 21.87 -5.06
N VAL A 163 -26.27 21.71 -4.64
CA VAL A 163 -26.74 20.80 -3.55
C VAL A 163 -27.55 19.56 -4.00
N VAL A 164 -27.34 18.39 -3.38
CA VAL A 164 -28.21 17.17 -3.44
C VAL A 164 -28.45 16.60 -2.01
N ARG A 165 -29.15 15.47 -1.82
CA ARG A 165 -29.47 14.82 -0.52
C ARG A 165 -28.91 13.38 -0.44
N ARG A 166 -28.57 12.90 0.77
CA ARG A 166 -27.81 11.65 1.02
C ARG A 166 -28.63 10.35 1.12
N THR A 167 -27.92 9.24 0.88
CA THR A 167 -28.32 7.82 1.01
C THR A 167 -27.08 6.96 1.33
N ALA A 168 -27.24 5.68 1.71
CA ALA A 168 -26.13 4.73 1.88
C ALA A 168 -25.32 4.47 0.57
N SER A 169 -25.93 4.73 -0.58
CA SER A 169 -25.31 4.70 -1.92
C SER A 169 -24.57 6.00 -2.29
N SER A 170 -24.55 7.01 -1.42
CA SER A 170 -23.75 8.22 -1.61
C SER A 170 -22.26 7.91 -1.46
N THR A 171 -21.40 8.64 -2.17
CA THR A 171 -19.95 8.57 -2.00
C THR A 171 -19.57 9.03 -0.60
N ALA A 172 -18.70 8.27 0.07
CA ALA A 172 -18.21 8.55 1.42
C ALA A 172 -16.73 8.93 1.43
N TYR A 173 -15.93 8.36 0.54
CA TYR A 173 -14.51 8.69 0.41
C TYR A 173 -13.95 8.38 -0.97
N ILE A 174 -12.80 8.99 -1.28
CA ILE A 174 -12.01 8.68 -2.46
C ILE A 174 -10.56 8.46 -2.04
N LEU A 175 -10.02 7.26 -2.28
CA LEU A 175 -8.60 6.98 -2.12
C LEU A 175 -7.92 7.00 -3.50
N PHE A 176 -6.84 7.77 -3.62
CA PHE A 176 -6.04 7.80 -4.83
C PHE A 176 -4.92 6.76 -4.79
N THR A 177 -4.94 5.84 -5.76
CA THR A 177 -3.86 4.87 -6.00
C THR A 177 -2.99 5.34 -7.16
N SER A 178 -1.84 4.69 -7.36
CA SER A 178 -1.04 4.86 -8.57
C SER A 178 -1.85 4.46 -9.82
N GLY A 179 -1.50 5.03 -10.98
CA GLY A 179 -2.28 4.87 -12.21
C GLY A 179 -1.46 4.73 -13.48
N SER A 180 -1.71 3.63 -14.20
CA SER A 180 -1.08 3.24 -15.48
C SER A 180 -1.08 4.29 -16.62
N THR A 181 -1.82 5.39 -16.48
CA THR A 181 -1.85 6.53 -17.42
C THR A 181 -1.00 7.72 -16.95
N GLY A 182 -0.05 7.52 -16.03
CA GLY A 182 0.80 8.59 -15.48
C GLY A 182 0.11 9.50 -14.46
N ARG A 183 -1.20 9.30 -14.20
CA ARG A 183 -2.03 10.09 -13.28
C ARG A 183 -2.68 9.18 -12.24
N PRO A 184 -2.72 9.57 -10.95
CA PRO A 184 -3.29 8.74 -9.88
C PRO A 184 -4.77 8.35 -10.12
N LYS A 185 -5.15 7.10 -9.85
CA LYS A 185 -6.54 6.62 -10.02
C LYS A 185 -7.35 6.91 -8.74
N GLY A 186 -8.36 7.77 -8.81
CA GLY A 186 -9.25 8.05 -7.66
C GLY A 186 -10.33 6.97 -7.55
N CYS A 187 -10.28 6.12 -6.53
CA CYS A 187 -11.26 5.06 -6.30
C CYS A 187 -12.48 5.58 -5.51
N ILE A 188 -13.67 5.57 -6.10
CA ILE A 188 -14.89 6.16 -5.52
C ILE A 188 -15.62 5.13 -4.64
N MET A 189 -15.64 5.34 -3.33
CA MET A 189 -16.22 4.40 -2.38
C MET A 189 -17.49 4.96 -1.71
N ASN A 190 -18.53 4.13 -1.58
CA ASN A 190 -19.82 4.51 -1.00
C ASN A 190 -19.83 4.37 0.53
N HIS A 191 -20.84 4.93 1.21
CA HIS A 191 -21.01 4.78 2.67
C HIS A 191 -21.12 3.32 3.11
N SER A 192 -21.69 2.43 2.29
CA SER A 192 -21.70 0.98 2.56
C SER A 192 -20.30 0.40 2.78
N ALA A 193 -19.26 0.89 2.10
CA ALA A 193 -17.89 0.41 2.29
C ALA A 193 -17.35 0.73 3.69
N LEU A 194 -17.78 1.84 4.31
CA LEU A 194 -17.40 2.20 5.68
C LEU A 194 -18.11 1.34 6.73
N THR A 195 -19.36 0.93 6.49
CA THR A 195 -20.03 -0.07 7.34
C THR A 195 -19.52 -1.48 7.10
N GLY A 196 -19.00 -1.79 5.90
CA GLY A 196 -18.16 -2.96 5.65
C GLY A 196 -16.95 -3.04 6.61
N PHE A 197 -16.20 -1.95 6.78
CA PHE A 197 -15.13 -1.91 7.79
C PHE A 197 -15.65 -2.10 9.21
N ALA A 198 -16.76 -1.45 9.62
CA ALA A 198 -17.34 -1.68 10.93
C ALA A 198 -17.66 -3.17 11.20
N ALA A 199 -18.25 -3.86 10.23
CA ALA A 199 -18.58 -5.28 10.33
C ALA A 199 -17.34 -6.20 10.41
N HIS A 200 -16.14 -5.74 10.00
CA HIS A 200 -14.89 -6.48 10.21
C HIS A 200 -14.35 -6.42 11.65
N ALA A 201 -14.85 -5.56 12.52
CA ALA A 201 -14.37 -5.45 13.90
C ALA A 201 -14.48 -6.78 14.67
N LEU A 202 -15.62 -7.48 14.56
CA LEU A 202 -15.83 -8.77 15.23
C LEU A 202 -14.89 -9.88 14.71
N PRO A 203 -14.77 -10.15 13.39
CA PRO A 203 -13.74 -11.03 12.85
C PRO A 203 -12.32 -10.69 13.33
N LEU A 204 -11.94 -9.40 13.29
CA LEU A 204 -10.63 -8.92 13.73
C LEU A 204 -10.43 -8.92 15.25
N GLN A 205 -11.45 -9.33 16.04
CA GLN A 205 -11.47 -9.28 17.51
C GLN A 205 -11.23 -7.88 18.09
N ILE A 206 -11.58 -6.84 17.33
CA ILE A 206 -11.67 -5.47 17.83
C ILE A 206 -12.98 -5.38 18.62
N THR A 207 -12.85 -5.15 19.92
CA THR A 207 -13.95 -5.09 20.88
C THR A 207 -13.96 -3.73 21.56
N ARG A 208 -15.03 -3.38 22.28
CA ARG A 208 -15.13 -2.11 23.05
C ARG A 208 -13.99 -1.84 24.05
N THR A 209 -13.24 -2.88 24.46
CA THR A 209 -12.07 -2.74 25.35
C THR A 209 -10.75 -2.60 24.60
N SER A 210 -10.77 -2.65 23.28
CA SER A 210 -9.57 -2.55 22.45
C SER A 210 -9.03 -1.12 22.40
N ARG A 211 -7.71 -1.01 22.34
CA ARG A 211 -6.97 0.23 22.10
C ARG A 211 -6.19 0.07 20.81
N VAL A 212 -6.73 0.63 19.73
CA VAL A 212 -6.24 0.41 18.36
C VAL A 212 -5.22 1.49 18.00
N LEU A 213 -4.01 1.10 17.60
CA LEU A 213 -3.01 2.06 17.12
C LEU A 213 -3.42 2.59 15.73
N HIS A 214 -3.39 3.91 15.56
CA HIS A 214 -3.56 4.56 14.27
C HIS A 214 -2.19 4.78 13.59
N PHE A 215 -1.70 3.75 12.91
CA PHE A 215 -0.36 3.74 12.32
C PHE A 215 -0.37 4.10 10.82
N ALA A 216 -1.28 3.50 10.06
CA ALA A 216 -1.30 3.52 8.60
C ALA A 216 -1.52 4.93 8.01
N SER A 217 -0.91 5.22 6.86
CA SER A 217 -1.16 6.46 6.09
C SER A 217 -2.65 6.61 5.77
N TYR A 218 -3.18 7.83 5.85
CA TYR A 218 -4.57 8.13 5.52
C TYR A 218 -4.89 7.84 4.04
N SER A 219 -3.90 7.85 3.15
CA SER A 219 -4.06 7.49 1.74
C SER A 219 -4.12 5.97 1.50
N VAL A 220 -4.04 5.14 2.54
CA VAL A 220 -4.03 3.66 2.45
C VAL A 220 -5.23 3.07 3.19
N HIS A 221 -5.88 2.09 2.56
CA HIS A 221 -7.05 1.33 3.03
C HIS A 221 -6.98 0.88 4.51
N ALA A 222 -5.80 0.45 4.98
CA ALA A 222 -5.59 0.03 6.37
C ALA A 222 -5.97 1.11 7.41
N SER A 223 -5.80 2.40 7.10
CA SER A 223 -6.20 3.48 8.02
C SER A 223 -7.72 3.53 8.25
N LEU A 224 -8.52 3.09 7.27
CA LEU A 224 -9.98 3.03 7.38
C LEU A 224 -10.42 1.87 8.29
N ILE A 225 -9.69 0.75 8.26
CA ILE A 225 -9.85 -0.36 9.21
C ILE A 225 -9.53 0.14 10.63
N GLU A 226 -8.37 0.76 10.82
CA GLU A 226 -7.96 1.34 12.12
C GLU A 226 -9.02 2.30 12.69
N ILE A 227 -9.59 3.20 11.88
CA ILE A 227 -10.58 4.18 12.34
C ILE A 227 -11.96 3.54 12.55
N PHE A 228 -12.51 2.88 11.52
CA PHE A 228 -13.93 2.52 11.50
C PHE A 228 -14.26 1.18 12.16
N CYS A 229 -13.33 0.23 12.24
CA CYS A 229 -13.52 -0.93 13.13
C CYS A 229 -13.51 -0.50 14.61
N THR A 230 -12.69 0.49 14.97
CA THR A 230 -12.54 0.97 16.36
C THR A 230 -13.76 1.76 16.82
N LEU A 231 -14.10 2.82 16.09
CA LEU A 231 -15.14 3.76 16.52
C LEU A 231 -16.55 3.15 16.44
N SER A 232 -16.78 2.17 15.56
CA SER A 232 -18.10 1.51 15.44
C SER A 232 -18.42 0.53 16.58
N VAL A 233 -17.42 0.04 17.34
CA VAL A 233 -17.64 -0.87 18.48
C VAL A 233 -17.45 -0.23 19.86
N GLY A 234 -17.24 1.09 19.91
CA GLY A 234 -17.05 1.81 21.17
C GLY A 234 -15.64 1.69 21.76
N ALA A 235 -14.65 1.29 20.95
CA ALA A 235 -13.24 1.14 21.34
C ALA A 235 -12.48 2.49 21.32
N THR A 236 -11.21 2.51 21.72
CA THR A 236 -10.37 3.72 21.70
C THR A 236 -9.34 3.68 20.57
N LEU A 237 -9.25 4.76 19.78
CA LEU A 237 -8.21 4.97 18.77
C LEU A 237 -7.02 5.71 19.40
N CYS A 238 -5.85 5.07 19.40
CA CYS A 238 -4.60 5.61 19.94
C CYS A 238 -3.75 6.23 18.82
N ILE A 239 -3.49 7.54 18.88
CA ILE A 239 -2.83 8.30 17.80
C ILE A 239 -1.54 8.94 18.34
N PRO A 240 -0.36 8.33 18.12
CA PRO A 240 0.94 8.89 18.55
C PRO A 240 1.32 10.14 17.75
N THR A 241 2.31 10.89 18.24
CA THR A 241 2.93 11.98 17.47
C THR A 241 3.51 11.42 16.16
N HIS A 242 3.70 12.27 15.15
CA HIS A 242 4.44 11.85 13.95
C HIS A 242 5.87 11.39 14.32
N HIS A 243 6.50 12.05 15.30
CA HIS A 243 7.84 11.75 15.78
C HIS A 243 7.91 10.33 16.39
N ASP A 244 7.15 10.04 17.45
CA ASP A 244 7.19 8.76 18.15
C ASP A 244 6.75 7.62 17.21
N ARG A 245 5.78 7.85 16.31
CA ARG A 245 5.36 6.85 15.31
C ARG A 245 6.52 6.37 14.41
N MET A 246 7.52 7.21 14.17
CA MET A 246 8.68 6.92 13.32
C MET A 246 9.94 6.56 14.13
N ASN A 247 10.11 7.15 15.32
CA ASN A 247 11.34 7.05 16.11
C ASN A 247 11.22 6.13 17.34
N ASP A 248 10.02 6.00 17.92
CA ASP A 248 9.76 5.25 19.16
C ASP A 248 8.37 4.57 19.09
N LEU A 249 8.21 3.73 18.08
CA LEU A 249 6.95 3.05 17.79
C LEU A 249 6.60 2.03 18.88
N GLN A 250 7.62 1.37 19.45
CA GLN A 250 7.45 0.41 20.55
C GLN A 250 7.10 1.10 21.87
N GLY A 251 7.79 2.19 22.23
CA GLY A 251 7.44 3.00 23.39
C GLY A 251 6.06 3.63 23.25
N SER A 252 5.66 4.06 22.04
CA SER A 252 4.29 4.52 21.75
C SER A 252 3.23 3.46 22.07
N ILE A 253 3.40 2.24 21.54
CA ILE A 253 2.51 1.09 21.77
C ILE A 253 2.36 0.82 23.27
N ASN A 254 3.47 0.84 24.00
CA ASN A 254 3.51 0.57 25.44
C ASN A 254 2.91 1.70 26.28
N ARG A 255 3.30 2.97 26.03
CA ARG A 255 2.76 4.16 26.72
C ARG A 255 1.25 4.31 26.52
N MET A 256 0.78 4.14 25.29
CA MET A 256 -0.64 4.26 24.95
C MET A 256 -1.45 3.00 25.30
N GLY A 257 -0.82 1.93 25.79
CA GLY A 257 -1.49 0.68 26.17
C GLY A 257 -2.25 0.04 25.02
N VAL A 258 -1.66 0.03 23.81
CA VAL A 258 -2.26 -0.52 22.60
C VAL A 258 -2.51 -2.03 22.76
N THR A 259 -3.69 -2.48 22.32
CA THR A 259 -4.12 -3.89 22.37
C THR A 259 -4.53 -4.43 20.99
N TRP A 260 -4.42 -3.63 19.93
CA TRP A 260 -4.58 -4.07 18.55
C TRP A 260 -3.84 -3.11 17.60
N THR A 261 -3.15 -3.63 16.59
CA THR A 261 -2.52 -2.82 15.53
C THR A 261 -2.36 -3.64 14.26
N THR A 262 -2.54 -2.99 13.11
CA THR A 262 -2.21 -3.55 11.79
C THR A 262 -0.95 -2.89 11.25
N MET A 263 -0.04 -3.66 10.66
CA MET A 263 1.25 -3.17 10.18
C MET A 263 1.66 -3.83 8.86
N THR A 264 2.62 -3.22 8.17
CA THR A 264 3.27 -3.93 7.07
C THR A 264 4.22 -4.99 7.61
N PRO A 265 4.46 -6.09 6.87
CA PRO A 265 5.48 -7.09 7.20
C PRO A 265 6.87 -6.53 7.51
N SER A 266 7.20 -5.37 6.94
CA SER A 266 8.52 -4.75 7.08
C SER A 266 8.60 -3.75 8.23
N THR A 267 7.47 -3.15 8.62
CA THR A 267 7.36 -2.38 9.87
C THR A 267 7.47 -3.30 11.08
N LEU A 268 6.82 -4.47 11.07
CA LEU A 268 6.85 -5.38 12.21
C LEU A 268 8.27 -5.88 12.55
N ARG A 269 9.17 -5.96 11.56
CA ARG A 269 10.58 -6.33 11.77
C ARG A 269 11.42 -5.26 12.49
N THR A 270 10.87 -4.06 12.74
CA THR A 270 11.55 -2.99 13.50
C THR A 270 11.12 -2.93 14.96
N LEU A 271 10.45 -3.97 15.48
CA LEU A 271 9.92 -4.03 16.84
C LEU A 271 10.42 -5.30 17.55
N ASP A 272 10.75 -5.20 18.84
CA ASP A 272 10.98 -6.39 19.66
C ASP A 272 9.63 -7.00 20.07
N THR A 273 9.27 -8.11 19.41
CA THR A 273 8.00 -8.81 19.61
C THR A 273 7.84 -9.45 20.99
N ARG A 274 8.88 -9.50 21.82
CA ARG A 274 8.82 -10.02 23.19
C ARG A 274 8.06 -9.10 24.15
N ASP A 275 8.15 -7.79 23.91
CA ASP A 275 7.63 -6.73 24.81
C ASP A 275 6.39 -6.00 24.27
N LEU A 276 5.91 -6.35 23.07
CA LEU A 276 4.61 -5.87 22.57
C LEU A 276 3.45 -6.47 23.39
N ARG A 277 2.22 -5.98 23.18
CA ARG A 277 1.00 -6.59 23.77
C ARG A 277 -0.05 -7.04 22.74
N SER A 278 0.20 -6.79 21.45
CA SER A 278 -0.60 -7.21 20.30
C SER A 278 0.04 -6.67 19.00
N ALA A 279 0.08 -7.45 17.90
CA ALA A 279 0.38 -6.92 16.57
C ALA A 279 -0.05 -7.86 15.43
N GLU A 280 -0.43 -7.30 14.28
CA GLU A 280 -0.74 -8.03 13.04
C GLU A 280 0.19 -7.60 11.87
N ALA A 281 1.10 -8.49 11.42
CA ALA A 281 1.73 -8.48 10.08
C ALA A 281 2.58 -9.74 9.83
N ILE A 282 2.82 -10.15 8.57
CA ILE A 282 3.65 -11.34 8.23
C ILE A 282 4.69 -11.11 7.11
N PRO A 283 6.00 -11.21 7.40
CA PRO A 283 7.00 -11.63 6.39
C PRO A 283 7.14 -13.17 6.29
N LYS A 284 7.69 -13.67 5.17
CA LYS A 284 7.86 -15.11 4.87
C LYS A 284 8.49 -15.95 6.00
N ASN A 285 9.36 -15.34 6.80
CA ASN A 285 10.15 -16.01 7.86
C ASN A 285 9.63 -15.70 9.28
N ALA A 286 8.44 -15.09 9.41
CA ALA A 286 8.00 -14.51 10.69
C ALA A 286 7.72 -15.51 11.82
N TYR A 287 7.47 -16.79 11.52
CA TYR A 287 7.06 -17.77 12.54
C TYR A 287 8.10 -17.99 13.64
N GLU A 288 9.39 -17.73 13.37
CA GLU A 288 10.46 -17.83 14.36
C GLU A 288 10.49 -16.64 15.33
N ILE A 289 9.81 -15.53 14.99
CA ILE A 289 9.75 -14.29 15.76
C ILE A 289 8.64 -14.34 16.85
N PHE A 290 7.71 -15.31 16.77
CA PHE A 290 6.53 -15.37 17.65
C PHE A 290 6.63 -16.44 18.75
N GLN A 291 7.30 -16.10 19.86
CA GLN A 291 7.26 -16.87 21.12
C GLN A 291 6.48 -16.18 22.25
N GLY A 292 6.06 -14.91 22.06
CA GLY A 292 5.30 -14.15 23.07
C GLY A 292 3.82 -13.98 22.70
N GLY A 293 2.94 -14.39 23.62
CA GLY A 293 1.63 -13.77 23.98
C GLY A 293 0.54 -13.44 22.94
N PHE A 294 0.80 -13.38 21.63
CA PHE A 294 -0.06 -12.66 20.68
C PHE A 294 -0.72 -13.55 19.64
N ARG A 295 -1.90 -13.11 19.19
CA ARG A 295 -2.60 -13.69 18.04
C ARG A 295 -2.25 -12.88 16.79
N LEU A 296 -1.55 -13.53 15.87
CA LEU A 296 -1.29 -13.02 14.54
C LEU A 296 -2.44 -13.41 13.59
N LEU A 297 -2.83 -12.47 12.73
CA LEU A 297 -3.75 -12.69 11.61
C LEU A 297 -3.02 -12.33 10.30
N ILE A 298 -3.54 -12.79 9.16
CA ILE A 298 -3.09 -12.34 7.84
C ILE A 298 -4.24 -11.52 7.23
N GLY A 299 -4.07 -10.22 7.04
CA GLY A 299 -5.03 -9.39 6.32
C GLY A 299 -4.70 -9.26 4.83
N TYR A 300 -5.70 -9.45 3.96
CA TYR A 300 -5.63 -9.07 2.55
C TYR A 300 -6.83 -8.18 2.17
N GLY A 301 -6.56 -7.09 1.46
CA GLY A 301 -7.57 -6.17 0.95
C GLY A 301 -7.00 -5.25 -0.13
N MET A 302 -7.87 -4.45 -0.75
CA MET A 302 -7.53 -3.46 -1.76
C MET A 302 -8.41 -2.23 -1.66
N THR A 303 -7.98 -1.14 -2.30
CA THR A 303 -8.68 0.14 -2.30
C THR A 303 -10.09 0.06 -2.90
N GLU A 304 -10.31 -0.87 -3.83
CA GLU A 304 -11.53 -1.03 -4.60
C GLU A 304 -12.65 -1.82 -3.88
N TRP A 305 -12.43 -2.24 -2.63
CA TRP A 305 -13.39 -3.02 -1.84
C TRP A 305 -13.32 -2.64 -0.36
N GLY A 306 -14.47 -2.30 0.23
CA GLY A 306 -14.66 -2.01 1.65
C GLY A 306 -14.66 -3.26 2.54
N GLY A 307 -13.75 -4.20 2.27
CA GLY A 307 -13.64 -5.45 3.00
C GLY A 307 -12.23 -6.05 2.97
N ILE A 308 -12.07 -7.16 3.70
CA ILE A 308 -10.84 -7.95 3.78
C ILE A 308 -11.12 -9.46 3.74
N LEU A 309 -10.15 -10.22 3.24
CA LEU A 309 -9.96 -11.62 3.61
C LEU A 309 -9.03 -11.69 4.82
N SER A 310 -9.22 -12.70 5.68
CA SER A 310 -8.18 -13.04 6.67
C SER A 310 -8.02 -14.51 6.98
N ALA A 311 -6.76 -14.95 7.10
CA ALA A 311 -6.42 -16.26 7.62
C ALA A 311 -6.31 -16.18 9.15
N GLN A 312 -7.31 -16.71 9.86
CA GLN A 312 -7.39 -16.60 11.32
C GLN A 312 -6.96 -17.86 12.10
N LYS A 313 -6.67 -18.97 11.40
CA LYS A 313 -6.41 -20.27 12.03
C LYS A 313 -5.04 -20.28 12.71
N PRO A 314 -4.96 -20.51 14.03
CA PRO A 314 -3.67 -20.68 14.71
C PRO A 314 -2.88 -21.83 14.07
N GLY A 315 -1.62 -21.58 13.72
CA GLY A 315 -0.76 -22.58 13.10
C GLY A 315 -0.82 -22.66 11.56
N THR A 316 -1.59 -21.81 10.87
CA THR A 316 -1.35 -21.56 9.43
C THR A 316 0.10 -21.11 9.24
N ARG A 317 0.90 -21.89 8.50
CA ARG A 317 2.33 -21.62 8.24
C ARG A 317 2.62 -21.02 6.85
N ASP A 318 1.69 -21.08 5.91
CA ASP A 318 1.89 -20.43 4.62
C ASP A 318 1.47 -18.97 4.69
N THR A 319 2.46 -18.08 4.70
CA THR A 319 2.30 -16.61 4.68
C THR A 319 1.54 -16.08 3.47
N ARG A 320 1.35 -16.90 2.43
CA ARG A 320 0.55 -16.59 1.23
C ARG A 320 -0.93 -16.96 1.38
N ASN A 321 -1.31 -17.71 2.42
CA ASN A 321 -2.71 -17.99 2.69
C ASN A 321 -3.37 -16.67 3.15
N ILE A 322 -4.17 -16.08 2.28
CA ILE A 322 -4.91 -14.84 2.54
C ILE A 322 -6.26 -15.10 3.23
N GLY A 323 -6.62 -16.37 3.42
CA GLY A 323 -7.76 -16.80 4.23
C GLY A 323 -9.10 -16.84 3.50
N GLU A 324 -10.16 -16.59 4.25
CA GLU A 324 -11.53 -16.51 3.75
C GLU A 324 -12.06 -15.07 3.85
N ALA A 325 -13.04 -14.71 3.00
CA ALA A 325 -13.71 -13.42 3.05
C ALA A 325 -14.81 -13.43 4.11
N PHE A 326 -14.86 -12.41 4.97
CA PHE A 326 -15.96 -12.27 5.95
C PHE A 326 -17.18 -11.54 5.37
N LEU A 327 -16.99 -10.72 4.33
CA LEU A 327 -17.98 -9.76 3.84
C LEU A 327 -18.04 -9.72 2.31
N GLY A 328 -18.89 -10.56 1.74
CA GLY A 328 -18.98 -10.80 0.29
C GLY A 328 -18.48 -12.20 -0.08
N SER A 329 -18.53 -12.51 -1.37
CA SER A 329 -18.00 -13.76 -1.94
C SER A 329 -16.74 -13.52 -2.76
N VAL A 330 -15.93 -14.57 -2.85
CA VAL A 330 -14.67 -14.56 -3.61
C VAL A 330 -14.62 -15.74 -4.56
N TRP A 331 -14.27 -15.44 -5.81
CA TRP A 331 -14.38 -16.36 -6.94
C TRP A 331 -13.04 -16.44 -7.66
N LEU A 332 -12.59 -17.64 -8.01
CA LEU A 332 -11.46 -17.81 -8.92
C LEU A 332 -11.98 -18.12 -10.32
N VAL A 333 -11.58 -17.31 -11.30
CA VAL A 333 -11.90 -17.48 -12.72
C VAL A 333 -10.66 -17.83 -13.53
N GLU A 334 -10.84 -18.40 -14.72
CA GLU A 334 -9.74 -18.64 -15.65
C GLU A 334 -9.03 -17.32 -15.97
N SER A 335 -7.70 -17.33 -15.89
CA SER A 335 -6.91 -16.09 -15.90
C SER A 335 -7.05 -15.28 -17.20
N ASP A 336 -7.47 -15.87 -18.32
CA ASP A 336 -7.73 -15.16 -19.57
C ASP A 336 -9.23 -14.95 -19.88
N ASP A 337 -10.16 -15.55 -19.12
CA ASP A 337 -11.61 -15.42 -19.32
C ASP A 337 -12.42 -15.49 -18.02
N HIS A 338 -12.89 -14.33 -17.55
CA HIS A 338 -13.73 -14.19 -16.36
C HIS A 338 -15.12 -14.85 -16.47
N ASN A 339 -15.50 -15.34 -17.66
CA ASN A 339 -16.76 -16.06 -17.88
C ASN A 339 -16.64 -17.56 -17.61
N GLN A 340 -15.48 -18.04 -17.13
CA GLN A 340 -15.24 -19.43 -16.78
C GLN A 340 -14.62 -19.51 -15.38
N LEU A 341 -15.18 -20.32 -14.48
CA LEU A 341 -14.60 -20.57 -13.17
C LEU A 341 -13.35 -21.46 -13.30
N ALA A 342 -12.33 -21.18 -12.51
CA ALA A 342 -11.17 -22.03 -12.38
C ALA A 342 -11.53 -23.31 -11.57
N PRO A 343 -11.09 -24.51 -11.99
CA PRO A 343 -11.26 -25.74 -11.20
C PRO A 343 -10.63 -25.64 -9.80
N VAL A 344 -11.10 -26.44 -8.84
CA VAL A 344 -10.52 -26.42 -7.49
C VAL A 344 -9.06 -26.89 -7.55
N GLY A 345 -8.16 -26.10 -6.95
CA GLY A 345 -6.72 -26.31 -7.03
C GLY A 345 -6.05 -25.82 -8.31
N ALA A 346 -6.78 -25.23 -9.28
CA ALA A 346 -6.18 -24.43 -10.34
C ALA A 346 -5.79 -23.04 -9.83
N VAL A 347 -4.90 -22.35 -10.56
CA VAL A 347 -4.58 -20.94 -10.31
C VAL A 347 -5.51 -20.09 -11.18
N GLY A 348 -6.32 -19.23 -10.56
CA GLY A 348 -7.26 -18.35 -11.24
C GLY A 348 -7.11 -16.88 -10.87
N GLU A 349 -7.66 -15.99 -11.68
CA GLU A 349 -7.81 -14.57 -11.33
C GLU A 349 -8.89 -14.43 -10.24
N LEU A 350 -8.57 -13.71 -9.17
CA LEU A 350 -9.48 -13.48 -8.05
C LEU A 350 -10.48 -12.37 -8.40
N LEU A 351 -11.77 -12.68 -8.27
CA LEU A 351 -12.89 -11.75 -8.35
C LEU A 351 -13.56 -11.60 -6.98
N ILE A 352 -13.96 -10.37 -6.66
CA ILE A 352 -14.74 -10.05 -5.45
C ILE A 352 -16.19 -9.75 -5.84
N GLU A 353 -17.15 -10.40 -5.21
CA GLU A 353 -18.58 -10.09 -5.28
C GLU A 353 -19.04 -9.51 -3.93
N GLY A 354 -19.73 -8.37 -3.92
CA GLY A 354 -20.35 -7.86 -2.70
C GLY A 354 -20.88 -6.43 -2.80
N PRO A 355 -21.56 -5.94 -1.75
CA PRO A 355 -22.16 -4.61 -1.69
C PRO A 355 -21.16 -3.50 -1.34
N TYR A 356 -19.92 -3.89 -1.01
CA TYR A 356 -18.84 -3.03 -0.53
C TYR A 356 -17.82 -2.67 -1.64
N LEU A 357 -18.11 -3.02 -2.89
CA LEU A 357 -17.25 -2.67 -4.03
C LEU A 357 -17.27 -1.16 -4.31
N THR A 358 -16.15 -0.66 -4.83
CA THR A 358 -16.05 0.68 -5.42
C THR A 358 -17.16 0.94 -6.43
N ARG A 359 -17.62 2.19 -6.54
CA ARG A 359 -18.49 2.63 -7.63
C ARG A 359 -17.74 2.61 -8.96
N GLY A 360 -16.45 2.88 -8.96
CA GLY A 360 -15.58 2.97 -10.13
C GLY A 360 -14.42 3.93 -9.88
N TYR A 361 -13.68 4.23 -10.95
CA TYR A 361 -12.59 5.21 -10.93
C TYR A 361 -13.09 6.59 -11.38
N LEU A 362 -12.64 7.63 -10.71
CA LEU A 362 -13.00 9.03 -10.97
C LEU A 362 -12.55 9.46 -12.38
N ASP A 363 -13.53 9.84 -13.19
CA ASP A 363 -13.41 10.28 -14.59
C ASP A 363 -12.71 9.27 -15.52
N ASP A 364 -12.84 7.97 -15.21
CA ASP A 364 -12.20 6.87 -15.94
C ASP A 364 -13.19 5.71 -16.13
N GLU A 365 -14.18 5.93 -16.99
CA GLU A 365 -15.25 4.96 -17.31
C GLU A 365 -14.71 3.69 -17.99
N GLU A 366 -13.65 3.83 -18.80
CA GLU A 366 -13.01 2.71 -19.51
C GLU A 366 -12.40 1.71 -18.51
N LYS A 367 -11.50 2.15 -17.62
CA LYS A 367 -10.93 1.25 -16.60
C LYS A 367 -11.96 0.80 -15.57
N THR A 368 -13.02 1.60 -15.35
CA THR A 368 -14.16 1.17 -14.54
C THR A 368 -14.84 -0.04 -15.15
N ALA A 369 -15.11 -0.04 -16.47
CA ALA A 369 -15.71 -1.17 -17.17
C ALA A 369 -14.76 -2.39 -17.28
N GLU A 370 -13.45 -2.16 -17.46
CA GLU A 370 -12.45 -3.24 -17.49
C GLU A 370 -12.30 -3.98 -16.14
N ALA A 371 -12.46 -3.26 -15.04
CA ALA A 371 -12.27 -3.77 -13.68
C ALA A 371 -13.57 -4.32 -13.05
N LEU A 372 -14.74 -3.77 -13.40
CA LEU A 372 -16.04 -4.13 -12.81
C LEU A 372 -16.93 -4.87 -13.83
N VAL A 373 -16.72 -6.17 -13.93
CA VAL A 373 -17.49 -7.04 -14.83
C VAL A 373 -18.91 -7.27 -14.30
N VAL A 374 -19.88 -7.38 -15.20
CA VAL A 374 -21.31 -7.53 -14.85
C VAL A 374 -21.80 -8.93 -15.22
N GLY A 375 -22.45 -9.61 -14.27
CA GLY A 375 -23.21 -10.84 -14.52
C GLY A 375 -22.51 -11.98 -15.27
N PRO A 376 -21.31 -12.46 -14.85
CA PRO A 376 -20.72 -13.66 -15.44
C PRO A 376 -21.71 -14.84 -15.41
N LYS A 377 -21.86 -15.55 -16.53
CA LYS A 377 -22.94 -16.54 -16.72
C LYS A 377 -22.95 -17.66 -15.69
N TRP A 378 -21.79 -18.02 -15.13
CA TRP A 378 -21.67 -19.03 -14.08
C TRP A 378 -22.35 -18.61 -12.76
N LEU A 379 -22.38 -17.31 -12.43
CA LEU A 379 -22.98 -16.81 -11.18
C LEU A 379 -24.49 -17.14 -11.09
N ARG A 380 -25.16 -17.28 -12.23
CA ARG A 380 -26.56 -17.74 -12.33
C ARG A 380 -26.78 -19.07 -11.59
N GLN A 381 -25.80 -19.96 -11.57
CA GLN A 381 -25.93 -21.26 -10.89
C GLN A 381 -25.92 -21.11 -9.36
N PHE A 382 -25.19 -20.12 -8.84
CA PHE A 382 -25.04 -19.86 -7.40
C PHE A 382 -26.07 -18.87 -6.83
N ARG A 383 -26.70 -18.05 -7.69
CA ARG A 383 -27.57 -16.93 -7.27
C ARG A 383 -28.91 -16.79 -8.03
N GLY A 384 -29.10 -17.52 -9.13
CA GLY A 384 -30.27 -17.39 -10.00
C GLY A 384 -30.26 -16.14 -10.90
N ASP A 385 -31.39 -15.91 -11.59
CA ASP A 385 -31.50 -14.90 -12.65
C ASP A 385 -31.44 -13.44 -12.17
N ALA A 386 -31.90 -13.16 -10.95
CA ALA A 386 -31.97 -11.79 -10.42
C ALA A 386 -30.59 -11.15 -10.19
N TYR A 387 -29.51 -11.93 -10.25
CA TYR A 387 -28.15 -11.51 -9.89
C TYR A 387 -27.25 -11.25 -11.11
N LEU A 388 -27.75 -11.47 -12.33
CA LEU A 388 -27.03 -11.19 -13.59
C LEU A 388 -26.75 -9.70 -13.84
N GLN A 389 -27.25 -8.80 -12.99
CA GLN A 389 -26.92 -7.36 -13.01
C GLN A 389 -25.94 -6.95 -11.89
N ARG A 390 -25.50 -7.90 -11.03
CA ARG A 390 -24.46 -7.60 -10.04
C ARG A 390 -23.10 -7.44 -10.73
N ARG A 391 -22.32 -6.52 -10.17
CA ARG A 391 -20.92 -6.27 -10.54
C ARG A 391 -19.99 -7.09 -9.66
N LEU A 392 -18.93 -7.61 -10.26
CA LEU A 392 -17.80 -8.23 -9.56
C LEU A 392 -16.55 -7.44 -9.91
N TYR A 393 -15.68 -7.23 -8.93
CA TYR A 393 -14.41 -6.55 -9.13
C TYR A 393 -13.32 -7.57 -9.47
N LYS A 394 -12.69 -7.42 -10.64
CA LYS A 394 -11.47 -8.13 -11.04
C LYS A 394 -10.27 -7.54 -10.33
N THR A 395 -9.62 -8.34 -9.49
CA THR A 395 -8.49 -7.86 -8.69
C THR A 395 -7.19 -7.74 -9.47
N GLY A 396 -7.00 -8.54 -10.53
CA GLY A 396 -5.69 -8.78 -11.17
C GLY A 396 -4.72 -9.62 -10.34
N ASP A 397 -5.12 -10.08 -9.14
CA ASP A 397 -4.36 -11.04 -8.33
C ASP A 397 -4.69 -12.47 -8.78
N LEU A 398 -3.67 -13.31 -8.91
CA LEU A 398 -3.80 -14.74 -9.14
C LEU A 398 -3.72 -15.49 -7.80
N ALA A 399 -4.69 -16.37 -7.57
CA ALA A 399 -4.82 -17.14 -6.34
C ALA A 399 -5.24 -18.59 -6.62
N GLN A 400 -5.23 -19.42 -5.59
CA GLN A 400 -5.57 -20.85 -5.63
C GLN A 400 -6.41 -21.20 -4.39
N TYR A 401 -7.45 -22.02 -4.55
CA TYR A 401 -8.17 -22.59 -3.41
C TYR A 401 -7.30 -23.65 -2.70
N GLU A 402 -7.13 -23.50 -1.40
CA GLU A 402 -6.58 -24.54 -0.52
C GLU A 402 -7.68 -25.57 -0.18
N PRO A 403 -7.34 -26.80 0.28
CA PRO A 403 -8.30 -27.88 0.52
C PRO A 403 -9.43 -27.57 1.53
N ASP A 404 -9.25 -26.54 2.37
CA ASP A 404 -10.22 -26.10 3.38
C ASP A 404 -11.12 -24.94 2.92
N GLY A 405 -10.96 -24.47 1.68
CA GLY A 405 -11.68 -23.35 1.08
C GLY A 405 -11.05 -21.98 1.29
N THR A 406 -9.96 -21.88 2.05
CA THR A 406 -9.19 -20.62 2.11
C THR A 406 -8.45 -20.36 0.80
N LEU A 407 -8.14 -19.10 0.53
CA LEU A 407 -7.39 -18.69 -0.65
C LEU A 407 -5.90 -18.52 -0.34
N ARG A 408 -5.08 -18.95 -1.28
CA ARG A 408 -3.64 -18.71 -1.31
C ARG A 408 -3.27 -17.82 -2.48
N TYR A 409 -2.62 -16.70 -2.18
CA TYR A 409 -2.05 -15.79 -3.17
C TYR A 409 -0.87 -16.44 -3.90
N VAL A 410 -0.83 -16.26 -5.22
CA VAL A 410 0.23 -16.77 -6.09
C VAL A 410 1.08 -15.63 -6.66
N SER A 411 0.46 -14.68 -7.34
CA SER A 411 1.16 -13.58 -8.05
C SER A 411 0.18 -12.51 -8.55
N ARG A 412 0.70 -11.46 -9.19
CA ARG A 412 -0.10 -10.59 -10.08
C ARG A 412 -0.20 -11.19 -11.48
N LYS A 413 -1.26 -10.80 -12.20
CA LYS A 413 -1.44 -11.01 -13.64
C LYS A 413 -0.81 -9.89 -14.48
N ASP A 414 -0.73 -8.68 -13.92
CA ASP A 414 -0.18 -7.47 -14.54
C ASP A 414 1.18 -7.06 -13.93
N ASN A 415 1.68 -5.89 -14.32
CA ASN A 415 2.94 -5.32 -13.83
C ASN A 415 2.78 -4.54 -12.50
N GLN A 416 1.61 -4.55 -11.85
CA GLN A 416 1.47 -3.88 -10.57
C GLN A 416 2.36 -4.55 -9.52
N VAL A 417 3.04 -3.77 -8.67
CA VAL A 417 3.90 -4.31 -7.60
C VAL A 417 3.56 -3.70 -6.25
N LYS A 418 3.93 -4.40 -5.17
CA LYS A 418 3.83 -3.89 -3.79
C LYS A 418 5.24 -3.67 -3.24
N LEU A 419 5.62 -2.42 -3.01
CA LEU A 419 6.90 -2.04 -2.41
C LEU A 419 6.66 -1.45 -1.01
N ARG A 420 7.17 -2.13 0.02
CA ARG A 420 7.15 -1.64 1.42
C ARG A 420 5.74 -1.24 1.92
N GLY A 421 4.70 -1.90 1.40
CA GLY A 421 3.27 -1.63 1.70
C GLY A 421 2.54 -0.75 0.68
N TYR A 422 3.25 -0.02 -0.17
CA TYR A 422 2.66 0.83 -1.21
C TYR A 422 2.38 0.04 -2.50
N ARG A 423 1.23 0.33 -3.13
CA ARG A 423 0.89 -0.13 -4.49
C ARG A 423 1.58 0.78 -5.50
N ILE A 424 2.34 0.20 -6.42
CA ILE A 424 3.01 0.91 -7.51
C ILE A 424 2.56 0.27 -8.83
N GLU A 425 1.94 1.07 -9.70
CA GLU A 425 1.81 0.74 -11.12
C GLU A 425 3.13 1.15 -11.79
N LEU A 426 3.89 0.18 -12.32
CA LEU A 426 5.22 0.44 -12.89
C LEU A 426 5.13 1.38 -14.10
N GLU A 427 4.02 1.34 -14.83
CA GLU A 427 3.72 2.22 -15.96
C GLU A 427 3.61 3.71 -15.58
N GLU A 428 3.21 4.07 -14.33
CA GLU A 428 3.26 5.46 -13.86
C GLU A 428 4.72 5.93 -13.73
N VAL A 429 5.58 5.07 -13.19
CA VAL A 429 7.02 5.34 -13.08
C VAL A 429 7.66 5.45 -14.46
N GLU A 430 7.36 4.52 -15.38
CA GLU A 430 7.85 4.52 -16.76
C GLU A 430 7.35 5.70 -17.60
N TYR A 431 6.14 6.21 -17.32
CA TYR A 431 5.63 7.44 -17.93
C TYR A 431 6.45 8.66 -17.48
N HIS A 432 6.54 8.91 -16.17
CA HIS A 432 7.28 10.08 -15.66
C HIS A 432 8.78 9.96 -15.91
N LEU A 433 9.35 8.75 -15.93
CA LEU A 433 10.75 8.50 -16.27
C LEU A 433 11.02 8.87 -17.73
N ARG A 434 10.09 8.60 -18.65
CA ARG A 434 10.21 9.01 -20.06
C ARG A 434 10.21 10.53 -20.22
N GLU A 435 9.28 11.23 -19.57
CA GLU A 435 9.25 12.70 -19.57
C GLU A 435 10.50 13.32 -18.90
N SER A 436 11.14 12.57 -17.99
CA SER A 436 12.28 13.05 -17.20
C SER A 436 13.66 12.81 -17.85
N TRP A 437 13.79 11.83 -18.75
CA TRP A 437 15.08 11.43 -19.33
C TRP A 437 15.49 12.30 -20.53
N ASP A 438 16.59 13.03 -20.39
CA ASP A 438 17.09 13.91 -21.46
C ASP A 438 17.70 13.08 -22.61
N GLY A 439 17.29 13.37 -23.85
CA GLY A 439 18.02 12.96 -25.07
C GLY A 439 17.62 11.61 -25.68
N MET A 440 16.40 11.12 -25.45
CA MET A 440 15.91 9.87 -26.06
C MET A 440 15.96 9.86 -27.59
N GLU A 441 16.40 8.73 -28.15
CA GLU A 441 16.09 8.36 -29.54
C GLU A 441 14.71 7.68 -29.66
N HIS A 442 14.18 7.56 -30.88
CA HIS A 442 12.83 7.04 -31.12
C HIS A 442 12.61 5.58 -30.67
N ASP A 443 13.69 4.79 -30.60
CA ASP A 443 13.65 3.36 -30.24
C ASP A 443 14.07 3.09 -28.78
N ALA A 444 14.20 4.14 -27.96
CA ALA A 444 14.60 4.00 -26.55
C ALA A 444 13.53 3.26 -25.71
N VAL A 445 13.97 2.33 -24.86
CA VAL A 445 13.12 1.54 -23.97
C VAL A 445 13.50 1.78 -22.53
N LEU A 446 12.57 2.31 -21.74
CA LEU A 446 12.73 2.57 -20.33
C LEU A 446 11.69 1.78 -19.54
N LEU A 447 12.16 0.98 -18.59
CA LEU A 447 11.35 0.08 -17.77
C LEU A 447 11.64 0.36 -16.29
N ALA A 448 10.66 0.22 -15.42
CA ALA A 448 10.87 0.23 -13.97
C ALA A 448 10.40 -1.12 -13.40
N ASP A 449 11.15 -1.78 -12.52
CA ASP A 449 10.68 -3.02 -11.87
C ASP A 449 11.15 -3.10 -10.42
N VAL A 450 10.42 -3.83 -9.58
CA VAL A 450 10.83 -4.10 -8.20
C VAL A 450 11.62 -5.38 -8.15
N VAL A 451 12.90 -5.25 -7.81
CA VAL A 451 13.86 -6.35 -7.72
C VAL A 451 14.08 -6.68 -6.24
N VAL A 452 14.13 -7.98 -5.95
CA VAL A 452 14.58 -8.54 -4.67
C VAL A 452 15.87 -9.30 -5.00
N SER A 453 16.97 -9.06 -4.29
CA SER A 453 18.19 -9.87 -4.46
C SER A 453 17.90 -11.34 -4.13
N ALA A 454 18.69 -12.24 -4.68
CA ALA A 454 18.67 -13.66 -4.37
C ALA A 454 19.18 -13.98 -2.94
N GLU A 455 19.77 -13.00 -2.25
CA GLU A 455 20.20 -13.10 -0.84
C GLU A 455 18.99 -13.01 0.12
N ASP A 456 18.86 -13.97 1.04
CA ASP A 456 17.66 -14.16 1.90
C ASP A 456 17.30 -12.97 2.81
N SER A 457 18.24 -12.03 3.02
CA SER A 457 18.11 -10.83 3.86
C SER A 457 17.59 -9.59 3.10
N ALA A 458 17.68 -9.56 1.77
CA ALA A 458 17.67 -8.31 1.02
C ALA A 458 16.30 -7.64 0.92
N SER A 459 16.28 -6.31 1.03
CA SER A 459 15.06 -5.53 0.88
C SER A 459 14.69 -5.32 -0.61
N PRO A 460 13.39 -5.30 -0.97
CA PRO A 460 12.98 -4.95 -2.31
C PRO A 460 13.37 -3.51 -2.64
N SER A 461 13.87 -3.30 -3.86
CA SER A 461 14.24 -1.99 -4.42
C SER A 461 13.57 -1.75 -5.77
N LEU A 462 13.28 -0.49 -6.09
CA LEU A 462 12.75 -0.08 -7.39
C LEU A 462 13.91 0.31 -8.29
N MET A 463 14.11 -0.43 -9.38
CA MET A 463 15.18 -0.23 -10.34
C MET A 463 14.61 0.24 -11.68
N ALA A 464 15.30 1.15 -12.35
CA ALA A 464 15.05 1.54 -13.73
C ALA A 464 16.03 0.84 -14.67
N PHE A 465 15.55 0.35 -15.80
CA PHE A 465 16.33 -0.29 -16.85
C PHE A 465 16.19 0.51 -18.14
N ILE A 466 17.29 0.95 -18.73
CA ILE A 466 17.29 1.92 -19.83
C ILE A 466 18.09 1.38 -21.02
N HIS A 467 17.44 1.29 -22.17
CA HIS A 467 18.08 1.07 -23.47
C HIS A 467 17.91 2.34 -24.30
N ASP A 468 19.00 3.01 -24.66
CA ASP A 468 18.96 4.37 -25.24
C ASP A 468 19.36 4.40 -26.74
N LYS A 469 20.34 3.58 -27.13
CA LYS A 469 20.85 3.47 -28.50
C LYS A 469 21.36 2.06 -28.82
N GLY A 470 21.63 1.82 -30.11
CA GLY A 470 22.22 0.63 -30.75
C GLY A 470 23.55 0.11 -30.19
N ALA A 471 23.54 -0.30 -28.92
CA ALA A 471 24.46 -1.28 -28.38
C ALA A 471 24.33 -2.61 -29.15
N SER A 472 25.44 -3.36 -29.21
CA SER A 472 25.59 -4.48 -30.13
C SER A 472 24.47 -5.52 -30.00
N THR A 473 23.84 -5.90 -31.12
CA THR A 473 22.88 -7.02 -31.19
C THR A 473 23.53 -8.40 -30.98
N ALA A 474 24.77 -8.45 -30.50
CA ALA A 474 25.46 -9.68 -30.13
C ALA A 474 24.87 -10.26 -28.84
N LYS A 475 24.14 -11.37 -29.01
CA LYS A 475 23.57 -12.19 -27.92
C LYS A 475 24.62 -12.84 -27.00
N ASP A 476 25.91 -12.59 -27.24
CA ASP A 476 27.04 -13.07 -26.45
C ASP A 476 27.55 -12.02 -25.43
N SER A 477 26.91 -10.86 -25.34
CA SER A 477 27.25 -9.80 -24.35
C SER A 477 26.36 -9.89 -23.09
N SER A 478 26.86 -9.35 -21.97
CA SER A 478 26.09 -9.23 -20.73
C SER A 478 24.85 -8.34 -20.94
N LEU A 479 23.72 -8.68 -20.31
CA LEU A 479 22.48 -7.90 -20.40
C LEU A 479 22.65 -6.45 -19.89
N PHE A 480 23.44 -6.29 -18.84
CA PHE A 480 23.77 -4.99 -18.26
C PHE A 480 25.12 -4.51 -18.79
N MET A 481 25.19 -3.22 -19.09
CA MET A 481 26.42 -2.51 -19.43
C MET A 481 26.95 -1.76 -18.20
N GLU A 482 28.25 -1.48 -18.15
CA GLU A 482 28.76 -0.51 -17.17
C GLU A 482 28.29 0.91 -17.57
N PRO A 483 27.71 1.70 -16.66
CA PRO A 483 27.28 3.07 -16.95
C PRO A 483 28.46 4.02 -17.11
N ASP A 484 28.35 4.97 -18.05
CA ASP A 484 29.30 6.06 -18.23
C ASP A 484 28.86 7.35 -17.51
N GLU A 485 29.75 8.35 -17.45
CA GLU A 485 29.45 9.64 -16.81
C GLU A 485 28.23 10.35 -17.41
N GLN A 486 27.96 10.17 -18.71
CA GLN A 486 26.82 10.78 -19.40
C GLN A 486 25.51 10.08 -19.03
N PHE A 487 25.54 8.76 -18.81
CA PHE A 487 24.44 7.99 -18.27
C PHE A 487 24.14 8.40 -16.83
N HIS A 488 25.15 8.47 -15.94
CA HIS A 488 24.96 8.94 -14.56
C HIS A 488 24.42 10.37 -14.49
N LEU A 489 24.90 11.28 -15.35
CA LEU A 489 24.39 12.64 -15.42
C LEU A 489 22.91 12.69 -15.82
N ARG A 490 22.48 11.85 -16.77
CA ARG A 490 21.07 11.74 -17.19
C ARG A 490 20.21 11.09 -16.11
N ALA A 491 20.69 10.04 -15.46
CA ALA A 491 20.02 9.39 -14.34
C ALA A 491 19.79 10.36 -13.16
N ARG A 492 20.80 11.14 -12.76
CA ARG A 492 20.66 12.21 -11.74
C ARG A 492 19.58 13.23 -12.10
N LYS A 493 19.59 13.74 -13.33
CA LYS A 493 18.56 14.68 -13.79
C LYS A 493 17.17 14.06 -13.79
N ALA A 494 17.05 12.82 -14.26
CA ALA A 494 15.78 12.12 -14.29
C ALA A 494 15.24 11.91 -12.87
N GLU A 495 16.06 11.40 -11.95
CA GLU A 495 15.71 11.24 -10.53
C GLU A 495 15.23 12.55 -9.89
N SER A 496 15.95 13.67 -10.14
CA SER A 496 15.56 14.98 -9.62
C SER A 496 14.18 15.42 -10.13
N LYS A 497 13.90 15.28 -11.42
CA LYS A 497 12.57 15.59 -11.99
C LYS A 497 11.49 14.64 -11.47
N LEU A 498 11.79 13.36 -11.29
CA LEU A 498 10.87 12.36 -10.74
C LEU A 498 10.44 12.70 -9.32
N ARG A 499 11.35 13.18 -8.46
CA ARG A 499 11.03 13.63 -7.09
C ARG A 499 10.04 14.80 -7.04
N GLU A 500 9.93 15.61 -8.10
CA GLU A 500 8.94 16.70 -8.19
C GLU A 500 7.51 16.21 -8.52
N GLN A 501 7.36 15.00 -9.07
CA GLN A 501 6.09 14.48 -9.63
C GLN A 501 5.57 13.24 -8.88
N LEU A 502 6.48 12.39 -8.42
CA LEU A 502 6.19 11.10 -7.80
C LEU A 502 6.47 11.11 -6.29
N PRO A 503 5.69 10.38 -5.48
CA PRO A 503 6.07 10.07 -4.10
C PRO A 503 7.43 9.38 -4.07
N GLY A 504 8.26 9.63 -3.05
CA GLY A 504 9.63 9.10 -2.99
C GLY A 504 9.75 7.58 -3.09
N HIS A 505 8.72 6.81 -2.69
CA HIS A 505 8.70 5.35 -2.85
C HIS A 505 8.47 4.86 -4.29
N MET A 506 8.12 5.76 -5.22
CA MET A 506 7.96 5.50 -6.66
C MET A 506 9.13 6.03 -7.50
N VAL A 507 10.15 6.64 -6.87
CA VAL A 507 11.37 7.09 -7.56
C VAL A 507 12.39 5.93 -7.55
N PRO A 508 12.90 5.48 -8.71
CA PRO A 508 13.93 4.44 -8.77
C PRO A 508 15.24 4.91 -8.13
N THR A 509 15.90 4.05 -7.37
CA THR A 509 17.19 4.33 -6.70
C THR A 509 18.39 3.73 -7.43
N VAL A 510 18.14 2.98 -8.50
CA VAL A 510 19.14 2.27 -9.30
C VAL A 510 18.74 2.40 -10.78
N TYR A 511 19.68 2.74 -11.65
CA TYR A 511 19.49 2.97 -13.09
C TYR A 511 20.50 2.09 -13.84
N ILE A 512 20.01 1.09 -14.56
CA ILE A 512 20.83 0.04 -15.20
C ILE A 512 20.73 0.18 -16.72
N PRO A 513 21.83 0.48 -17.43
CA PRO A 513 21.84 0.49 -18.88
C PRO A 513 21.80 -0.94 -19.46
N LEU A 514 20.86 -1.18 -20.38
CA LEU A 514 20.66 -2.46 -21.07
C LEU A 514 21.42 -2.51 -22.40
N SER A 515 22.22 -3.55 -22.62
CA SER A 515 22.91 -3.80 -23.90
C SER A 515 21.92 -4.17 -25.01
N TYR A 516 20.87 -4.90 -24.66
CA TYR A 516 19.72 -5.20 -25.51
C TYR A 516 18.46 -5.34 -24.66
N VAL A 517 17.29 -5.25 -25.29
CA VAL A 517 16.01 -5.51 -24.62
C VAL A 517 15.64 -7.00 -24.79
N PRO A 518 15.59 -7.81 -23.72
CA PRO A 518 15.16 -9.20 -23.80
C PRO A 518 13.72 -9.30 -24.31
N MET A 519 13.45 -10.25 -25.19
CA MET A 519 12.14 -10.46 -25.80
C MET A 519 11.71 -11.91 -25.66
N THR A 520 10.45 -12.12 -25.28
CA THR A 520 9.81 -13.44 -25.26
C THR A 520 9.60 -13.98 -26.68
N VAL A 521 9.23 -15.27 -26.79
CA VAL A 521 8.86 -15.90 -28.07
C VAL A 521 7.70 -15.16 -28.77
N SER A 522 6.83 -14.49 -28.02
CA SER A 522 5.73 -13.67 -28.55
C SER A 522 6.11 -12.22 -28.88
N ARG A 523 7.42 -11.88 -28.90
CA ARG A 523 7.97 -10.54 -29.15
C ARG A 523 7.47 -9.46 -28.19
N LYS A 524 7.15 -9.84 -26.94
CA LYS A 524 6.95 -8.90 -25.83
C LYS A 524 8.24 -8.79 -25.02
N ILE A 525 8.46 -7.68 -24.34
CA ILE A 525 9.61 -7.49 -23.45
C ILE A 525 9.61 -8.55 -22.34
N ASP A 526 10.72 -9.28 -22.18
CA ASP A 526 10.88 -10.27 -21.12
C ASP A 526 11.40 -9.62 -19.83
N ARG A 527 10.48 -8.94 -19.13
CA ARG A 527 10.73 -8.31 -17.82
C ARG A 527 11.22 -9.34 -16.77
N ARG A 528 10.81 -10.60 -16.91
CA ARG A 528 11.21 -11.67 -15.98
C ARG A 528 12.71 -11.99 -16.15
N ALA A 529 13.21 -12.08 -17.37
CA ALA A 529 14.63 -12.26 -17.63
C ALA A 529 15.47 -11.12 -17.03
N ILE A 530 15.05 -9.87 -17.28
CA ILE A 530 15.69 -8.67 -16.70
C ILE A 530 15.73 -8.74 -15.17
N ARG A 531 14.57 -8.96 -14.53
CA ARG A 531 14.46 -9.01 -13.06
C ARG A 531 15.23 -10.17 -12.44
N THR A 532 15.23 -11.35 -13.07
CA THR A 532 15.99 -12.51 -12.59
C THR A 532 17.49 -12.28 -12.66
N GLN A 533 17.99 -11.57 -13.67
CA GLN A 533 19.41 -11.23 -13.76
C GLN A 533 19.79 -10.05 -12.85
N ALA A 534 18.89 -9.08 -12.65
CA ALA A 534 19.10 -7.99 -11.68
C ALA A 534 19.16 -8.52 -10.24
N ALA A 535 18.39 -9.57 -9.93
CA ALA A 535 18.39 -10.24 -8.63
C ALA A 535 19.70 -10.98 -8.30
N THR A 536 20.62 -11.17 -9.26
CA THR A 536 21.94 -11.78 -9.01
C THR A 536 23.05 -10.73 -8.81
N LEU A 537 22.73 -9.43 -8.81
CA LEU A 537 23.68 -8.38 -8.51
C LEU A 537 23.81 -8.20 -6.99
N SER A 538 25.04 -8.24 -6.47
CA SER A 538 25.29 -7.93 -5.05
C SER A 538 25.12 -6.43 -4.76
N GLN A 539 24.95 -6.05 -3.49
CA GLN A 539 24.84 -4.63 -3.11
C GLN A 539 26.04 -3.79 -3.59
N HIS A 540 27.26 -4.32 -3.46
CA HIS A 540 28.48 -3.70 -4.00
C HIS A 540 28.39 -3.46 -5.51
N GLN A 541 27.86 -4.41 -6.30
CA GLN A 541 27.65 -4.21 -7.74
C GLN A 541 26.56 -3.17 -8.02
N LEU A 542 25.49 -3.13 -7.23
CA LEU A 542 24.41 -2.14 -7.35
C LEU A 542 24.88 -0.72 -7.06
N LEU A 543 25.96 -0.51 -6.29
CA LEU A 543 26.60 0.80 -6.12
C LEU A 543 26.94 1.46 -7.45
N ARG A 544 27.36 0.68 -8.47
CA ARG A 544 27.76 1.20 -9.79
C ARG A 544 26.61 1.80 -10.59
N TYR A 545 25.38 1.43 -10.26
CA TYR A 545 24.17 1.81 -10.99
C TYR A 545 23.36 2.91 -10.27
N ARG A 546 23.90 3.48 -9.19
CA ARG A 546 23.27 4.60 -8.48
C ARG A 546 23.66 5.96 -9.07
N THR A 547 22.93 6.98 -8.66
CA THR A 547 23.01 8.34 -9.23
C THR A 547 24.09 9.20 -8.59
N GLU A 548 24.46 8.94 -7.34
CA GLU A 548 25.57 9.66 -6.68
C GLU A 548 26.94 9.32 -7.29
N PRO A 549 27.89 10.27 -7.29
CA PRO A 549 29.24 10.02 -7.80
C PRO A 549 29.97 9.01 -6.92
N GLN A 550 30.41 7.90 -7.52
CA GLN A 550 31.43 7.06 -6.88
C GLN A 550 32.74 7.83 -6.84
N THR A 551 33.08 8.40 -5.69
CA THR A 551 34.48 8.69 -5.38
C THR A 551 35.24 7.37 -5.33
N GLY A 552 36.49 7.34 -5.80
CA GLY A 552 37.28 6.11 -5.80
C GLY A 552 37.51 5.59 -4.37
N GLU A 553 37.79 4.30 -4.20
CA GLU A 553 38.05 3.68 -2.88
C GLU A 553 39.10 4.43 -2.03
N ASN A 554 40.04 5.12 -2.68
CA ASN A 554 41.10 5.92 -2.04
C ASN A 554 40.72 7.39 -1.77
N GLU A 555 39.55 7.86 -2.22
CA GLU A 555 39.09 9.25 -2.09
C GLU A 555 37.91 9.42 -1.11
N ARG A 556 37.22 8.32 -0.74
CA ARG A 556 36.16 8.35 0.27
C ARG A 556 36.68 8.83 1.64
N ALA A 557 36.04 9.87 2.17
CA ALA A 557 36.34 10.39 3.51
C ALA A 557 35.99 9.33 4.58
N LYS A 558 36.93 9.10 5.51
CA LYS A 558 36.82 8.08 6.56
C LYS A 558 36.25 8.67 7.84
N PRO A 559 35.51 7.88 8.66
CA PRO A 559 35.02 8.32 9.96
C PRO A 559 36.17 8.75 10.87
N SER A 560 36.02 9.93 11.46
CA SER A 560 37.01 10.67 12.23
C SER A 560 36.58 10.87 13.70
N SER A 561 35.28 10.94 13.96
CA SER A 561 34.69 11.04 15.30
C SER A 561 34.12 9.71 15.80
N MET A 562 33.92 9.58 17.11
CA MET A 562 33.27 8.40 17.71
C MET A 562 31.82 8.24 17.23
N THR A 563 31.12 9.35 17.01
CA THR A 563 29.76 9.38 16.46
C THR A 563 29.76 8.88 15.00
N GLU A 564 30.69 9.35 14.16
CA GLU A 564 30.85 8.85 12.79
C GLU A 564 31.21 7.37 12.74
N LEU A 565 32.12 6.89 13.61
CA LEU A 565 32.50 5.47 13.69
C LEU A 565 31.33 4.55 14.07
N ALA A 566 30.42 5.03 14.91
CA ALA A 566 29.20 4.29 15.26
C ALA A 566 28.22 4.26 14.08
N LEU A 567 27.89 5.43 13.51
CA LEU A 567 26.98 5.56 12.37
C LEU A 567 27.49 4.79 11.13
N HIS A 568 28.79 4.83 10.85
CA HIS A 568 29.43 4.10 9.75
C HIS A 568 29.28 2.58 9.88
N ARG A 569 29.50 2.03 11.08
CA ARG A 569 29.22 0.61 11.38
C ARG A 569 27.74 0.27 11.21
N MET A 570 26.83 1.14 11.65
CA MET A 570 25.38 0.92 11.52
C MET A 570 24.93 0.97 10.05
N PHE A 571 25.48 1.89 9.25
CA PHE A 571 25.24 1.95 7.80
C PHE A 571 25.70 0.66 7.12
N ALA A 572 26.94 0.21 7.37
CA ALA A 572 27.48 -1.04 6.81
C ALA A 572 26.57 -2.23 7.11
N LEU A 573 26.13 -2.39 8.37
CA LEU A 573 25.24 -3.48 8.79
C LEU A 573 23.84 -3.41 8.15
N LEU A 574 23.25 -2.21 8.05
CA LEU A 574 21.86 -2.05 7.57
C LEU A 574 21.75 -2.08 6.05
N LEU A 575 22.83 -1.73 5.34
CA LEU A 575 22.88 -1.69 3.88
C LEU A 575 23.47 -2.97 3.27
N ASP A 576 24.02 -3.86 4.10
CA ASP A 576 24.72 -5.08 3.69
C ASP A 576 25.91 -4.75 2.75
N LEU A 577 26.73 -3.80 3.21
CA LEU A 577 27.88 -3.25 2.49
C LEU A 577 29.15 -3.36 3.33
N GLU A 578 30.29 -3.57 2.67
CA GLU A 578 31.58 -3.55 3.34
C GLU A 578 31.90 -2.14 3.87
N PRO A 579 32.56 -1.97 5.03
CA PRO A 579 32.92 -0.65 5.55
C PRO A 579 33.79 0.20 4.60
N THR A 580 34.49 -0.43 3.65
CA THR A 580 35.25 0.25 2.58
C THR A 580 34.38 0.84 1.48
N ASP A 581 33.14 0.38 1.34
CA ASP A 581 32.18 0.85 0.33
C ASP A 581 31.43 2.12 0.74
N ILE A 582 31.71 2.66 1.93
CA ILE A 582 30.96 3.76 2.55
C ILE A 582 31.91 4.88 2.97
N GLY A 583 31.80 6.04 2.33
CA GLY A 583 32.38 7.30 2.79
C GLY A 583 31.44 8.02 3.79
N VAL A 584 31.97 8.94 4.60
CA VAL A 584 31.12 9.69 5.54
C VAL A 584 30.18 10.70 4.87
N ASP A 585 30.50 11.09 3.64
CA ASP A 585 29.72 12.03 2.81
C ASP A 585 28.75 11.33 1.85
N ASP A 586 28.73 9.99 1.81
CA ASP A 586 27.83 9.21 0.94
C ASP A 586 26.39 9.23 1.51
N SER A 587 25.36 9.51 0.70
CA SER A 587 23.96 9.54 1.19
C SER A 587 23.45 8.13 1.52
N PHE A 588 22.83 7.98 2.69
CA PHE A 588 22.15 6.76 3.12
C PHE A 588 21.19 6.23 2.05
N TYR A 589 20.37 7.11 1.48
CA TYR A 589 19.39 6.73 0.46
C TYR A 589 20.06 6.39 -0.88
N ALA A 590 21.11 7.12 -1.25
CA ALA A 590 21.90 6.83 -2.44
C ALA A 590 22.61 5.48 -2.36
N LEU A 591 23.09 5.07 -1.19
CA LEU A 591 23.69 3.74 -0.94
C LEU A 591 22.64 2.60 -0.90
N GLY A 592 21.36 2.88 -0.65
CA GLY A 592 20.27 1.88 -0.66
C GLY A 592 19.28 1.96 0.50
N GLY A 593 19.55 2.86 1.44
CA GLY A 593 18.70 3.15 2.57
C GLY A 593 17.29 3.55 2.18
N HIS A 594 16.37 3.32 3.11
CA HIS A 594 14.95 3.58 2.92
C HIS A 594 14.26 3.75 4.27
N SER A 595 12.99 4.18 4.29
CA SER A 595 12.24 4.46 5.52
C SER A 595 12.31 3.37 6.59
N ILE A 596 12.22 2.08 6.24
CA ILE A 596 12.37 0.99 7.22
C ILE A 596 13.81 0.92 7.79
N GLY A 597 14.84 1.04 6.95
CA GLY A 597 16.24 1.09 7.40
C GLY A 597 16.55 2.34 8.22
N ALA A 598 15.87 3.47 7.94
CA ALA A 598 15.93 4.68 8.75
C ALA A 598 15.39 4.45 10.17
N MET A 599 14.24 3.79 10.30
CA MET A 599 13.68 3.42 11.60
C MET A 599 14.59 2.44 12.35
N GLN A 600 15.20 1.48 11.65
CA GLN A 600 16.17 0.54 12.24
C GLN A 600 17.45 1.26 12.70
N LEU A 601 18.00 2.16 11.89
CA LEU A 601 19.16 3.00 12.24
C LEU A 601 18.90 3.81 13.50
N VAL A 602 17.74 4.46 13.59
CA VAL A 602 17.35 5.25 14.77
C VAL A 602 17.16 4.38 16.00
N SER A 603 16.57 3.18 15.87
CA SER A 603 16.49 2.20 16.96
C SER A 603 17.88 1.78 17.47
N MET A 604 18.81 1.48 16.57
CA MET A 604 20.21 1.14 16.92
C MET A 604 20.94 2.34 17.56
N CYS A 605 20.69 3.56 17.06
CA CYS A 605 21.23 4.79 17.67
C CYS A 605 20.72 4.97 19.10
N GLN A 606 19.44 4.72 19.36
CA GLN A 606 18.85 4.80 20.71
C GLN A 606 19.48 3.79 21.69
N GLU A 607 19.70 2.54 21.25
CA GLU A 607 20.40 1.53 22.05
C GLU A 607 21.83 1.97 22.45
N GLU A 608 22.52 2.71 21.58
CA GLU A 608 23.85 3.28 21.84
C GLU A 608 23.83 4.71 22.43
N ASN A 609 22.65 5.22 22.83
CA ASN A 609 22.46 6.58 23.39
C ASN A 609 22.94 7.71 22.44
N ILE A 610 22.75 7.52 21.14
CA ILE A 610 23.00 8.50 20.09
C ILE A 610 21.67 9.23 19.78
N PRO A 611 21.51 10.51 20.13
CA PRO A 611 20.26 11.26 19.94
C PRO A 611 20.04 11.65 18.48
N LEU A 612 19.55 10.69 17.70
CA LEU A 612 19.23 10.83 16.28
C LEU A 612 17.76 10.52 16.02
N THR A 613 17.15 11.22 15.06
CA THR A 613 15.78 11.01 14.61
C THR A 613 15.72 10.64 13.13
N VAL A 614 14.61 10.04 12.70
CA VAL A 614 14.34 9.77 11.28
C VAL A 614 14.28 11.07 10.47
N GLN A 615 13.92 12.20 11.09
CA GLN A 615 13.93 13.51 10.45
C GLN A 615 15.36 14.01 10.19
N ASP A 616 16.28 13.85 11.14
CA ASP A 616 17.70 14.19 10.93
C ASP A 616 18.26 13.42 9.72
N LEU A 617 17.88 12.15 9.56
CA LEU A 617 18.30 11.35 8.41
C LEU A 617 17.72 11.84 7.07
N PHE A 618 16.45 12.28 7.04
CA PHE A 618 15.87 12.89 5.84
C PHE A 618 16.45 14.27 5.52
N GLU A 619 16.94 15.02 6.52
CA GLU A 619 17.50 16.37 6.31
C GLU A 619 19.00 16.39 6.01
N LYS A 620 19.75 15.38 6.51
CA LYS A 620 21.22 15.35 6.43
C LYS A 620 21.78 14.25 5.53
N GLU A 621 21.07 13.13 5.42
CA GLU A 621 21.34 11.93 4.63
C GLU A 621 22.69 11.21 4.83
N THR A 622 23.74 11.91 5.23
CA THR A 622 25.16 11.49 5.24
C THR A 622 25.67 11.27 6.68
N ILE A 623 26.64 10.39 6.88
CA ILE A 623 27.21 10.11 8.22
C ILE A 623 27.79 11.38 8.86
N ALA A 624 28.48 12.22 8.09
CA ALA A 624 29.02 13.49 8.56
C ALA A 624 27.90 14.45 8.98
N GLY A 625 26.88 14.66 8.13
CA GLY A 625 25.74 15.53 8.44
C GLY A 625 24.89 15.04 9.63
N LEU A 626 24.79 13.72 9.80
CA LEU A 626 24.15 13.08 10.95
C LEU A 626 24.95 13.29 12.25
N ALA A 627 26.28 13.18 12.19
CA ALA A 627 27.12 13.46 13.36
C ALA A 627 27.00 14.93 13.80
N GLU A 628 26.95 15.89 12.86
CA GLU A 628 26.64 17.29 13.18
C GLU A 628 25.24 17.49 13.80
N ALA A 629 24.25 16.65 13.45
CA ALA A 629 22.92 16.69 14.05
C ALA A 629 22.97 16.14 15.48
N VAL A 630 23.64 15.02 15.70
CA VAL A 630 23.86 14.43 17.03
C VAL A 630 24.53 15.41 17.99
N GLU A 631 25.61 16.08 17.59
CA GLU A 631 26.28 17.04 18.48
C GLU A 631 25.42 18.28 18.77
N ARG A 632 24.56 18.72 17.84
CA ARG A 632 23.55 19.76 18.12
C ARG A 632 22.44 19.27 19.04
N ASN A 633 21.98 18.04 18.88
CA ASN A 633 20.95 17.42 19.71
C ASN A 633 21.45 17.09 21.13
N ARG A 634 22.77 17.02 21.35
CA ARG A 634 23.39 16.92 22.69
C ARG A 634 23.51 18.26 23.43
N LEU A 635 23.34 19.39 22.73
CA LEU A 635 23.48 20.74 23.28
C LEU A 635 22.14 21.42 23.60
N ASN A 636 21.02 20.82 23.18
CA ASN A 636 19.65 21.23 23.44
C ASN A 636 18.97 20.31 24.48
#